data_AF-A0A519RQ76-F1
#
_entry.id   AF-A0A519RQ76-F1
#
_cell.length_a   1.000
_cell.length_b   1.000
_cell.length_c   1.000
_cell.angle_alpha   90.00
_cell.angle_beta   90.00
_cell.angle_gamma   90.00
#
_symmetry.space_group_name_H-M   'P 1'
#
loop_
_entity.id
_entity.type
_entity.pdbx_description
1 polymer ?
#
loop_
_entity_poly.entity_id
_entity_poly.type
_entity_poly.pdbx_seq_one_letter_code
_entity_poly.pdbx_strand_id
1 'polypeptide(L)'
;MQYGRLFLAGDAAHLVPPASAKGMNLALYDVDVLAQALRSVVRDQDLTALQQYSDTCLARVWKYQEFALDMTNMLHDAGDARQHGPFRQQVARAQLASLFTSPTAAQLHSEYQRGTC
;
A
#
# COMPACT_ATOMS: atom_id res chain seq x y z
N MET A 1 -4.22 -10.74 9.68
CA MET A 1 -5.07 -9.64 10.20
C MET A 1 -6.31 -10.17 10.95
N GLN A 2 -6.28 -11.40 11.46
CA GLN A 2 -7.42 -12.05 12.12
C GLN A 2 -6.90 -12.97 13.22
N TYR A 3 -7.64 -13.06 14.33
CA TYR A 3 -7.46 -14.07 15.36
C TYR A 3 -8.81 -14.51 15.92
N GLY A 4 -9.22 -15.75 15.61
CA GLY A 4 -10.56 -16.23 15.96
C GLY A 4 -11.65 -15.34 15.38
N ARG A 5 -12.41 -14.66 16.25
CA ARG A 5 -13.48 -13.72 15.88
C ARG A 5 -13.05 -12.24 15.94
N LEU A 6 -11.76 -11.97 16.16
CA LEU A 6 -11.18 -10.64 16.12
C LEU A 6 -10.60 -10.36 14.73
N PHE A 7 -10.95 -9.21 14.15
CA PHE A 7 -10.49 -8.73 12.85
C PHE A 7 -9.91 -7.34 12.99
N LEU A 8 -8.75 -7.09 12.39
CA LEU A 8 -8.05 -5.81 12.44
C LEU A 8 -8.16 -5.10 11.08
N ALA A 9 -8.43 -3.80 11.08
CA ALA A 9 -8.52 -2.97 9.89
C ALA A 9 -7.82 -1.62 10.10
N GLY A 10 -7.26 -1.06 9.03
CA GLY A 10 -6.55 0.23 9.05
C GLY A 10 -5.33 0.22 9.98
N ASP A 11 -5.11 1.31 10.71
CA ASP A 11 -3.93 1.50 11.57
C ASP A 11 -3.76 0.44 12.66
N ALA A 12 -4.83 -0.28 13.03
CA ALA A 12 -4.73 -1.43 13.93
C ALA A 12 -4.02 -2.64 13.30
N ALA A 13 -3.92 -2.68 11.96
CA ALA A 13 -3.35 -3.77 11.19
C ALA A 13 -2.05 -3.38 10.47
N HIS A 14 -1.94 -2.16 9.95
CA HIS A 14 -0.78 -1.70 9.17
C HIS A 14 -0.60 -0.19 9.24
N LEU A 15 0.65 0.27 9.08
CA LEU A 15 1.02 1.68 8.99
C LEU A 15 1.85 1.90 7.74
N VAL A 16 1.62 3.01 7.03
CA VAL A 16 2.40 3.39 5.84
C VAL A 16 3.02 4.78 6.03
N PRO A 17 4.22 5.02 5.45
CA PRO A 17 4.79 6.36 5.40
C PRO A 17 3.79 7.39 4.84
N PRO A 18 3.60 8.54 5.50
CA PRO A 18 2.62 9.56 5.08
C PRO A 18 2.87 10.10 3.67
N ALA A 19 4.12 10.08 3.21
CA ALA A 19 4.49 10.52 1.86
C ALA A 19 3.61 9.85 0.79
N SER A 20 3.26 8.57 0.98
CA SER A 20 2.44 7.78 0.06
C SER A 20 0.98 8.23 -0.06
N ALA A 21 0.43 8.90 0.96
CA ALA A 21 -1.00 9.19 1.09
C ALA A 21 -1.89 7.93 0.97
N LYS A 22 -1.43 6.77 1.45
CA LYS A 22 -2.16 5.48 1.31
C LYS A 22 -2.84 4.94 2.56
N GLY A 23 -2.57 5.48 3.75
CA GLY A 23 -3.10 4.94 5.01
C GLY A 23 -4.63 4.81 5.01
N MET A 24 -5.34 5.92 4.77
CA MET A 24 -6.80 5.92 4.70
C MET A 24 -7.34 5.06 3.55
N ASN A 25 -6.65 5.04 2.41
CA ASN A 25 -7.08 4.23 1.26
C ASN A 25 -7.02 2.72 1.56
N LEU A 26 -5.97 2.27 2.25
CA LEU A 26 -5.86 0.87 2.69
C LEU A 26 -6.87 0.55 3.79
N ALA A 27 -7.10 1.47 4.74
CA ALA A 27 -8.11 1.27 5.77
C ALA A 27 -9.52 1.12 5.18
N LEU A 28 -9.88 1.94 4.18
CA LEU A 28 -11.16 1.83 3.47
C LEU A 28 -11.27 0.50 2.72
N TYR A 29 -10.19 0.03 2.11
CA TYR A 29 -10.16 -1.27 1.45
C TYR A 29 -10.39 -2.42 2.44
N ASP A 30 -9.70 -2.43 3.58
CA ASP A 30 -9.89 -3.45 4.62
C ASP A 30 -11.34 -3.50 5.11
N VAL A 31 -11.95 -2.34 5.33
CA VAL A 31 -13.34 -2.22 5.81
C VAL A 31 -14.32 -2.70 4.75
N ASP A 32 -14.10 -2.37 3.48
CA ASP A 32 -14.94 -2.84 2.37
C ASP A 32 -14.91 -4.38 2.25
N VAL A 33 -13.70 -4.97 2.26
CA VAL A 33 -13.53 -6.44 2.21
C VAL A 33 -14.19 -7.10 3.43
N LEU A 34 -13.97 -6.56 4.64
CA LEU A 34 -14.56 -7.10 5.86
C LEU A 34 -16.10 -6.99 5.85
N ALA A 35 -16.64 -5.85 5.40
CA ALA A 35 -18.08 -5.64 5.32
C ALA A 35 -18.74 -6.60 4.34
N GLN A 36 -18.13 -6.83 3.18
CA GLN A 36 -18.63 -7.81 2.20
C GLN A 36 -18.57 -9.24 2.76
N ALA A 37 -17.48 -9.61 3.42
CA ALA A 37 -17.34 -10.92 4.07
C ALA A 37 -18.40 -11.13 5.16
N LEU A 38 -18.61 -10.14 6.04
CA LEU A 38 -19.64 -10.20 7.08
C LEU A 38 -21.06 -10.28 6.49
N ARG A 39 -21.31 -9.58 5.38
CA ARG A 39 -22.60 -9.65 4.67
C ARG A 39 -22.89 -11.08 4.20
N SER A 40 -21.92 -11.77 3.62
CA SER A 40 -22.06 -13.18 3.17
C SER A 40 -22.35 -14.11 4.33
N VAL A 41 -21.71 -13.90 5.49
CA VAL A 41 -21.98 -14.68 6.69
C VAL A 41 -23.43 -14.50 7.17
N VAL A 42 -23.91 -13.26 7.21
CA VAL A 42 -25.25 -12.94 7.75
C VAL A 42 -26.36 -13.39 6.80
N ARG A 43 -26.17 -13.24 5.49
CA ARG A 43 -27.20 -13.55 4.49
C ARG A 43 -27.19 -15.00 4.03
N ASP A 44 -26.00 -15.54 3.81
CA ASP A 44 -25.80 -16.79 3.07
C ASP A 44 -25.18 -17.89 3.95
N GLN A 45 -24.85 -17.58 5.21
CA GLN A 45 -24.12 -18.46 6.14
C GLN A 45 -22.75 -18.91 5.60
N ASP A 46 -22.21 -18.18 4.63
CA ASP A 46 -20.92 -18.47 4.00
C ASP A 46 -19.77 -17.76 4.72
N LEU A 47 -18.88 -18.55 5.31
CA LEU A 47 -17.70 -18.08 6.04
C LEU A 47 -16.45 -17.93 5.16
N THR A 48 -16.50 -18.33 3.89
CA THR A 48 -15.32 -18.44 3.01
C THR A 48 -14.57 -17.11 2.90
N ALA A 49 -15.26 -16.03 2.55
CA ALA A 49 -14.65 -14.70 2.43
C ALA A 49 -14.10 -14.19 3.77
N LEU A 50 -14.76 -14.51 4.88
CA LEU A 50 -14.32 -14.09 6.21
C LEU A 50 -13.06 -14.85 6.65
N GLN A 51 -12.94 -16.13 6.30
CA GLN A 51 -11.73 -16.93 6.53
C GLN A 51 -10.55 -16.46 5.68
N GLN A 52 -10.82 -15.97 4.46
CA GLN A 52 -9.82 -15.46 3.53
C GLN A 52 -9.52 -13.97 3.72
N TYR A 53 -10.11 -13.32 4.74
CA TYR A 53 -10.01 -11.88 4.96
C TYR A 53 -8.56 -11.40 5.03
N SER A 54 -7.73 -12.09 5.82
CA SER A 54 -6.33 -11.72 6.01
C SER A 54 -5.54 -11.80 4.71
N ASP A 55 -5.67 -12.89 3.97
CA ASP A 55 -4.92 -13.12 2.73
C ASP A 55 -5.34 -12.10 1.65
N THR A 56 -6.64 -11.83 1.57
CA THR A 56 -7.21 -10.83 0.64
C THR A 56 -6.65 -9.43 0.92
N CYS A 57 -6.67 -8.99 2.18
CA CYS A 57 -6.20 -7.65 2.53
C CYS A 57 -4.66 -7.54 2.41
N LEU A 58 -3.92 -8.54 2.90
CA LEU A 58 -2.46 -8.52 2.91
C LEU A 58 -1.84 -8.45 1.51
N ALA A 59 -2.46 -9.08 0.50
CA ALA A 59 -2.00 -8.98 -0.88
C ALA A 59 -1.93 -7.53 -1.36
N ARG A 60 -2.94 -6.71 -1.03
CA ARG A 60 -2.96 -5.29 -1.37
C ARG A 60 -2.07 -4.48 -0.44
N VAL A 61 -2.12 -4.72 0.88
CA VAL A 61 -1.30 -3.99 1.87
C VAL A 61 0.18 -4.06 1.50
N TRP A 62 0.71 -5.25 1.18
CA TRP A 62 2.13 -5.37 0.82
C TRP A 62 2.49 -4.63 -0.47
N LYS A 63 1.61 -4.63 -1.46
CA LYS A 63 1.81 -3.88 -2.71
C LYS A 63 1.93 -2.37 -2.46
N TYR A 64 1.10 -1.82 -1.57
CA TYR A 64 1.17 -0.40 -1.22
C TYR A 64 2.27 -0.07 -0.20
N GLN A 65 2.71 -1.02 0.62
CA GLN A 65 3.89 -0.86 1.48
C GLN A 65 5.16 -0.70 0.66
N GLU A 66 5.36 -1.56 -0.34
CA GLU A 66 6.48 -1.45 -1.29
C GLU A 66 6.47 -0.07 -1.96
N PHE A 67 5.36 0.32 -2.58
CA PHE A 67 5.21 1.64 -3.20
C PHE A 67 5.49 2.79 -2.22
N ALA A 68 4.98 2.71 -0.99
CA ALA A 68 5.14 3.77 0.00
C ALA A 68 6.60 3.92 0.46
N LEU A 69 7.31 2.82 0.65
CA LEU A 69 8.73 2.82 0.98
C LEU A 69 9.57 3.36 -0.18
N ASP A 70 9.31 2.90 -1.40
CA ASP A 70 10.04 3.34 -2.59
C ASP A 70 9.85 4.84 -2.83
N MET A 71 8.62 5.34 -2.73
CA MET A 71 8.36 6.76 -2.90
C MET A 71 8.99 7.60 -1.79
N THR A 72 8.98 7.12 -0.55
CA THR A 72 9.64 7.80 0.57
C THR A 72 11.14 7.89 0.34
N ASN A 73 11.79 6.78 0.01
CA ASN A 73 13.24 6.74 -0.23
C ASN A 73 13.62 7.61 -1.42
N MET A 74 12.93 7.47 -2.56
CA MET A 74 13.20 8.26 -3.77
C MET A 74 13.12 9.77 -3.50
N LEU A 75 12.08 10.24 -2.78
CA LEU A 75 11.89 11.67 -2.54
C LEU A 75 12.86 12.23 -1.50
N HIS A 76 13.16 11.48 -0.42
CA HIS A 76 14.05 11.96 0.64
C HIS A 76 15.52 11.86 0.22
N ASP A 77 15.94 10.74 -0.38
CA ASP A 77 17.34 10.51 -0.75
C ASP A 77 17.78 11.39 -1.92
N ALA A 78 16.87 11.79 -2.82
CA ALA A 78 17.22 12.69 -3.94
C ALA A 78 17.68 14.10 -3.49
N GLY A 79 17.32 14.49 -2.26
CA GLY A 79 17.62 15.78 -1.64
C GLY A 79 19.02 15.85 -1.04
N ASP A 80 19.12 15.66 0.28
CA ASP A 80 20.36 15.84 1.05
C ASP A 80 21.21 14.56 1.13
N ALA A 81 22.37 14.56 0.47
CA ALA A 81 23.32 13.45 0.48
C ALA A 81 23.87 13.11 1.87
N ARG A 82 23.73 14.00 2.87
CA ARG A 82 24.16 13.72 4.25
C ARG A 82 23.25 12.72 4.97
N GLN A 83 22.03 12.48 4.48
CA GLN A 83 21.11 11.52 5.08
C GLN A 83 21.60 10.08 4.89
N HIS A 84 21.76 9.65 3.65
CA HIS A 84 22.12 8.26 3.33
C HIS A 84 23.28 8.12 2.32
N GLY A 85 24.02 9.21 2.07
CA GLY A 85 25.23 9.20 1.25
C GLY A 85 25.02 9.53 -0.23
N PRO A 86 26.10 9.91 -0.94
CA PRO A 86 26.02 10.33 -2.34
C PRO A 86 25.55 9.22 -3.29
N PHE A 87 25.85 7.95 -2.99
CA PHE A 87 25.39 6.83 -3.82
C PHE A 87 23.86 6.73 -3.86
N ARG A 88 23.20 6.73 -2.69
CA ARG A 88 21.74 6.66 -2.61
C ARG A 88 21.08 7.87 -3.25
N GLN A 89 21.67 9.05 -3.08
CA GLN A 89 21.18 10.26 -3.74
C GLN A 89 21.16 10.13 -5.27
N GLN A 90 22.24 9.60 -5.88
CA GLN A 90 22.28 9.43 -7.33
C GLN A 90 21.28 8.38 -7.81
N VAL A 91 21.12 7.27 -7.08
CA VAL A 91 20.09 6.24 -7.39
C VAL A 91 18.69 6.83 -7.34
N ALA A 92 18.35 7.56 -6.26
CA ALA A 92 17.05 8.18 -6.07
C ALA A 92 16.75 9.24 -7.15
N ARG A 93 17.75 10.05 -7.54
CA ARG A 93 17.62 11.02 -8.64
C ARG A 93 17.39 10.34 -9.99
N ALA A 94 18.07 9.23 -10.26
CA ALA A 94 17.85 8.46 -11.48
C ALA A 94 16.43 7.84 -11.53
N GLN A 95 15.95 7.30 -10.40
CA GLN A 95 14.58 6.81 -10.27
C GLN A 95 13.54 7.92 -10.48
N LEU A 96 13.74 9.07 -9.83
CA LEU A 96 12.87 10.24 -10.00
C LEU A 96 12.87 10.74 -11.45
N ALA A 97 14.03 10.81 -12.10
CA ALA A 97 14.13 11.20 -13.50
C ALA A 97 13.41 10.21 -14.45
N SER A 98 13.38 8.92 -14.12
CA SER A 98 12.64 7.91 -14.88
C SER A 98 11.14 8.20 -14.92
N LEU A 99 10.56 8.75 -13.85
CA LEU A 99 9.14 9.14 -13.84
C LEU A 99 8.78 10.20 -14.88
N PHE A 100 9.74 11.01 -15.32
CA PHE A 100 9.53 12.06 -16.31
C PHE A 100 10.05 11.72 -17.71
N THR A 101 10.90 10.71 -17.82
CA THR A 101 11.53 10.31 -19.09
C THR A 101 11.01 8.98 -19.64
N SER A 102 10.33 8.17 -18.83
CA SER A 102 9.72 6.89 -19.23
C SER A 102 8.20 6.89 -19.03
N PRO A 103 7.40 6.83 -20.12
CA PRO A 103 5.94 6.75 -20.02
C PRO A 103 5.45 5.55 -19.21
N THR A 104 6.14 4.40 -19.31
CA THR A 104 5.79 3.18 -18.55
C THR A 104 5.98 3.39 -17.05
N ALA A 105 7.09 4.03 -16.64
CA ALA A 105 7.33 4.32 -15.23
C ALA A 105 6.31 5.33 -14.69
N ALA A 106 6.00 6.37 -15.46
CA ALA A 106 4.97 7.35 -15.13
C ALA A 106 3.59 6.70 -14.97
N GLN A 107 3.22 5.77 -15.86
CA GLN A 107 1.95 5.07 -15.81
C GLN A 107 1.83 4.21 -14.56
N LEU A 108 2.83 3.38 -14.26
CA LEU A 108 2.82 2.52 -13.07
C LEU A 108 2.71 3.36 -11.79
N HIS A 109 3.48 4.45 -11.69
CA HIS A 109 3.38 5.37 -10.56
C HIS A 109 1.97 5.99 -10.45
N SER A 110 1.38 6.39 -11.57
CA SER A 110 0.00 6.93 -11.62
C SER A 110 -1.05 5.92 -11.20
N GLU A 111 -0.89 4.63 -11.50
CA GLU A 111 -1.82 3.58 -11.06
C GLU A 111 -1.78 3.41 -9.54
N TYR A 112 -0.60 3.43 -8.92
CA TYR A 112 -0.47 3.44 -7.47
C TYR A 112 -1.07 4.72 -6.84
N GLN A 113 -0.80 5.89 -7.42
CA GLN A 113 -1.37 7.16 -6.98
C GLN A 113 -2.91 7.14 -7.00
N ARG A 114 -3.51 6.59 -8.06
CA ARG A 114 -4.97 6.52 -8.22
C ARG A 114 -5.63 5.35 -7.49
N GLY A 115 -4.86 4.37 -7.05
CA GLY A 115 -5.41 3.18 -6.40
C GLY A 115 -5.92 2.11 -7.36
N THR A 116 -5.51 2.15 -8.64
CA THR A 116 -5.98 1.24 -9.70
C THR A 116 -5.07 0.04 -9.93
N CYS A 117 -3.92 0.04 -9.24
CA CYS A 117 -2.97 -1.06 -9.19
C CYS A 117 -3.43 -2.12 -8.17
#